data_AF-A0A6I0EHR3-F1
#
_entry.id   AF-A0A6I0EHR3-F1
#
_cell.length_a   1.000
_cell.length_b   1.000
_cell.length_c   1.000
_cell.angle_alpha   90.00
_cell.angle_beta   90.00
_cell.angle_gamma   90.00
#
_symmetry.space_group_name_H-M   'P 1'
#
loop_
_entity.id
_entity.type
_entity.pdbx_description
1 polymer ?
#
loop_
_entity_poly.entity_id
_entity_poly.type
_entity_poly.pdbx_seq_one_letter_code
_entity_poly.pdbx_strand_id
1 'polypeptide(L)'
;MSDSSTTSAASSRAGRILGAVVMHLILGSVTLLGILASVGAIGAFRRGDADLATAVICTVVGGVFTAFGLGLYYLHYIDAPARAAREERRAALHPGAPWMLNADWAARKVVDRSSLAVTIFLWIWSAGWCGACAFIWSVNHDKIVAAVRSSWVDAAFAVILPLCGLIGVLCAIGATRTWWRYGASTLRIDTLPGYLGDSFRGVVVVRMPSPVPLEVEIACERRTWHWSRDSKGRRTKKWSTEMVWSETYPIETGRLMRLKDGTTTIPIDLPLPDSQPPCALDEDGAGIQWTLYVRTDYERARATPTQPAPGYNAQFLIPVYARD
;
A
#
# COMPACT_ATOMS: atom_id res chain seq x y z
N MET A 1 6.38 1.80 -49.59
CA MET A 1 5.49 1.22 -48.55
C MET A 1 5.84 1.85 -47.21
N SER A 2 5.82 3.19 -47.14
CA SER A 2 6.50 3.98 -46.09
C SER A 2 5.64 5.12 -45.50
N ASP A 3 4.39 5.28 -45.95
CA ASP A 3 3.53 6.42 -45.56
C ASP A 3 2.54 6.11 -44.41
N SER A 4 2.47 4.86 -43.93
CA SER A 4 1.52 4.50 -42.87
C SER A 4 2.00 4.80 -41.44
N SER A 5 3.29 5.09 -41.24
CA SER A 5 3.87 5.29 -39.89
C SER A 5 3.71 6.71 -39.36
N THR A 6 3.72 7.73 -40.23
CA THR A 6 3.70 9.16 -39.84
C THR A 6 2.32 9.62 -39.35
N THR A 7 1.24 9.14 -39.98
CA THR A 7 -0.15 9.48 -39.61
C THR A 7 -0.55 8.95 -38.23
N SER A 8 0.01 7.81 -37.82
CA SER A 8 -0.23 7.21 -36.49
C SER A 8 0.45 7.99 -35.35
N ALA A 9 1.64 8.54 -35.59
CA ALA A 9 2.37 9.32 -34.59
C ALA A 9 1.70 10.67 -34.27
N ALA A 10 1.19 11.37 -35.29
CA ALA A 10 0.55 12.68 -35.11
C ALA A 10 -0.78 12.60 -34.33
N SER A 11 -1.61 11.59 -34.64
CA SER A 11 -2.89 11.38 -33.94
C SER A 11 -2.69 11.03 -32.47
N SER A 12 -1.67 10.23 -32.13
CA SER A 12 -1.34 9.89 -30.74
C SER A 12 -0.83 11.10 -29.93
N ARG A 13 -0.15 12.06 -30.56
CA ARG A 13 0.34 13.28 -29.90
C ARG A 13 -0.82 14.24 -29.60
N ALA A 14 -1.69 14.49 -30.58
CA ALA A 14 -2.86 15.34 -30.41
C ALA A 14 -3.79 14.82 -29.30
N GLY A 15 -4.04 13.51 -29.27
CA GLY A 15 -4.84 12.87 -28.21
C GLY A 15 -4.26 13.05 -26.81
N ARG A 16 -2.93 12.91 -26.64
CA ARG A 16 -2.25 13.14 -25.34
C ARG A 16 -2.36 14.59 -24.88
N ILE A 17 -2.18 15.55 -25.78
CA ILE A 17 -2.28 16.99 -25.45
C ILE A 17 -3.71 17.33 -25.03
N LEU A 18 -4.71 16.90 -25.80
CA LEU A 18 -6.11 17.14 -25.46
C LEU A 18 -6.48 16.51 -24.11
N GLY A 19 -6.07 15.27 -23.86
CA GLY A 19 -6.28 14.59 -22.59
C GLY A 19 -5.65 15.33 -21.40
N ALA A 20 -4.43 15.84 -21.57
CA ALA A 20 -3.76 16.65 -20.55
C ALA A 20 -4.53 17.94 -20.26
N VAL A 21 -4.94 18.69 -21.30
CA VAL A 21 -5.71 19.94 -21.14
C VAL A 21 -7.02 19.69 -20.39
N VAL A 22 -7.78 18.67 -20.79
CA VAL A 22 -9.03 18.29 -20.13
C VAL A 22 -8.79 17.96 -18.65
N MET A 23 -7.76 17.17 -18.35
CA MET A 23 -7.41 16.82 -16.98
C MET A 23 -7.00 18.06 -16.15
N HIS A 24 -6.26 19.02 -16.71
CA HIS A 24 -5.94 20.29 -16.03
C HIS A 24 -7.18 21.10 -15.69
N LEU A 25 -8.14 21.20 -16.63
CA LEU A 25 -9.40 21.92 -16.41
C LEU A 25 -10.23 21.25 -15.31
N ILE A 26 -10.33 19.91 -15.32
CA ILE A 26 -11.05 19.15 -14.28
C ILE A 26 -10.40 19.36 -12.91
N LEU A 27 -9.09 19.14 -12.77
CA LEU A 27 -8.42 19.29 -11.49
C LEU A 27 -8.43 20.75 -10.99
N GLY A 28 -8.20 21.71 -11.90
CA GLY A 28 -8.24 23.13 -11.59
C GLY A 28 -9.61 23.60 -11.13
N SER A 29 -10.69 23.16 -11.79
CA SER A 29 -12.06 23.47 -11.38
C SER A 29 -12.44 22.85 -10.04
N VAL A 30 -12.06 21.59 -9.78
CA VAL A 30 -12.26 20.92 -8.48
C VAL A 30 -11.58 21.70 -7.36
N THR A 31 -10.32 22.12 -7.56
CA THR A 31 -9.59 22.95 -6.60
C THR A 31 -10.27 24.30 -6.39
N LEU A 32 -10.64 24.98 -7.48
CA LEU A 32 -11.28 26.29 -7.41
C LEU A 32 -12.62 26.23 -6.67
N LEU A 33 -13.47 25.25 -6.98
CA LEU A 33 -14.75 25.04 -6.29
C LEU A 33 -14.54 24.75 -4.81
N GLY A 34 -13.53 23.95 -4.46
CA GLY A 34 -13.17 23.70 -3.06
C GLY A 34 -12.82 24.99 -2.30
N ILE A 35 -11.96 25.82 -2.89
CA ILE A 35 -11.56 27.11 -2.31
C ILE A 35 -12.77 28.04 -2.18
N LEU A 36 -13.57 28.18 -3.23
CA LEU A 36 -14.76 29.04 -3.23
C LEU A 36 -15.79 28.58 -2.19
N ALA A 37 -15.99 27.27 -2.01
CA ALA A 37 -16.88 26.73 -0.99
C ALA A 37 -16.38 27.07 0.44
N SER A 38 -15.09 26.88 0.72
CA SER A 38 -14.52 27.20 2.03
C SER A 38 -14.57 28.70 2.33
N VAL A 39 -14.16 29.55 1.37
CA VAL A 39 -14.21 31.02 1.53
C VAL A 39 -15.65 31.51 1.66
N GLY A 40 -16.56 30.98 0.83
CA GLY A 40 -17.98 31.30 0.87
C GLY A 40 -18.64 30.95 2.20
N ALA A 41 -18.33 29.77 2.76
CA ALA A 41 -18.82 29.32 4.05
C ALA A 41 -18.36 30.22 5.21
N ILE A 42 -17.07 30.57 5.24
CA ILE A 42 -16.51 31.49 6.23
C ILE A 42 -17.15 32.88 6.09
N GLY A 43 -17.34 33.35 4.86
CA GLY A 43 -17.99 34.62 4.58
C GLY A 43 -19.45 34.66 5.04
N ALA A 44 -20.23 33.62 4.75
CA ALA A 44 -21.63 33.49 5.16
C ALA A 44 -21.78 33.46 6.69
N PHE A 45 -20.93 32.72 7.39
CA PHE A 45 -20.91 32.71 8.85
C PHE A 45 -20.63 34.09 9.44
N ARG A 46 -19.63 34.81 8.90
CA ARG A 46 -19.27 36.15 9.36
C ARG A 46 -20.38 37.19 9.16
N ARG A 47 -21.24 37.01 8.16
CA ARG A 47 -22.42 37.87 7.92
C ARG A 47 -23.64 37.48 8.74
N GLY A 48 -23.62 36.31 9.38
CA GLY A 48 -24.78 35.74 10.06
C GLY A 48 -25.76 35.01 9.13
N ASP A 49 -25.39 34.78 7.87
CA ASP A 49 -26.21 34.08 6.87
C ASP A 49 -26.22 32.55 7.07
N ALA A 50 -25.21 32.02 7.77
CA ALA A 50 -25.05 30.60 8.05
C ALA A 50 -24.70 30.38 9.53
N ASP A 51 -25.20 29.29 10.10
CA ASP A 51 -24.80 28.88 11.44
C ASP A 51 -23.38 28.27 11.45
N LEU A 52 -22.81 28.12 12.65
CA LEU A 52 -21.45 27.60 12.82
C LEU A 52 -21.31 26.19 12.22
N ALA A 53 -22.33 25.34 12.39
CA ALA A 53 -22.31 23.98 11.88
C ALA A 53 -22.19 23.96 10.35
N THR A 54 -23.06 24.68 9.63
CA THR A 54 -23.02 24.79 8.17
C THR A 54 -21.68 25.32 7.69
N ALA A 55 -21.15 26.34 8.37
CA ALA A 55 -19.87 26.93 8.02
C ALA A 55 -18.70 25.93 8.15
N VAL A 56 -18.66 25.18 9.24
CA VAL A 56 -17.64 24.14 9.47
C VAL A 56 -17.74 23.05 8.41
N ILE A 57 -18.94 22.55 8.10
CA ILE A 57 -19.15 21.51 7.09
C ILE A 57 -18.64 21.95 5.73
N CYS A 58 -19.12 23.10 5.23
CA CYS A 58 -18.74 23.60 3.92
C CYS A 58 -17.24 23.91 3.85
N THR A 59 -16.64 24.36 4.96
CA THR A 59 -15.19 24.58 5.04
C THR A 59 -14.41 23.28 4.94
N VAL A 60 -14.80 22.24 5.68
CA VAL A 60 -14.15 20.92 5.65
C VAL A 60 -14.29 20.27 4.29
N VAL A 61 -15.51 20.26 3.72
CA VAL A 61 -15.77 19.73 2.39
C VAL A 61 -14.95 20.49 1.35
N GLY A 62 -15.00 21.82 1.35
CA GLY A 62 -14.19 22.64 0.43
C GLY A 62 -12.69 22.38 0.57
N GLY A 63 -12.20 22.16 1.79
CA GLY A 63 -10.82 21.77 2.08
C GLY A 63 -10.43 20.43 1.46
N VAL A 64 -11.29 19.41 1.58
CA VAL A 64 -11.07 18.08 0.96
C VAL A 64 -10.97 18.18 -0.56
N PHE A 65 -11.89 18.90 -1.21
CA PHE A 65 -11.86 19.08 -2.67
C PHE A 65 -10.61 19.85 -3.11
N THR A 66 -10.22 20.88 -2.36
CA THR A 66 -8.98 21.65 -2.60
C THR A 66 -7.75 20.76 -2.52
N ALA A 67 -7.63 19.97 -1.43
CA ALA A 67 -6.51 19.06 -1.21
C ALA A 67 -6.44 17.96 -2.27
N PHE A 68 -7.58 17.41 -2.68
CA PHE A 68 -7.66 16.38 -3.72
C PHE A 68 -7.21 16.93 -5.08
N GLY A 69 -7.73 18.08 -5.51
CA GLY A 69 -7.36 18.68 -6.79
C GLY A 69 -5.87 19.06 -6.85
N LEU A 70 -5.32 19.69 -5.81
CA LEU A 70 -3.90 20.04 -5.73
C LEU A 70 -3.00 18.80 -5.61
N GLY A 71 -3.41 17.82 -4.79
CA GLY A 71 -2.65 16.60 -4.56
C GLY A 71 -2.51 15.76 -5.83
N LEU A 72 -3.62 15.51 -6.54
CA LEU A 72 -3.58 14.80 -7.81
C LEU A 72 -2.78 15.56 -8.88
N TYR A 73 -2.92 16.89 -8.92
CA TYR A 73 -2.15 17.72 -9.84
C TYR A 73 -0.65 17.58 -9.61
N TYR A 74 -0.21 17.71 -8.35
CA TYR A 74 1.19 17.55 -7.98
C TYR A 74 1.73 16.16 -8.33
N LEU A 75 0.99 15.10 -7.99
CA LEU A 75 1.41 13.72 -8.25
C LEU A 75 1.56 13.44 -9.76
N HIS A 76 0.61 13.87 -10.58
CA HIS A 76 0.63 13.57 -12.02
C HIS A 76 1.58 14.45 -12.83
N TYR A 77 1.65 15.75 -12.54
CA TYR A 77 2.34 16.70 -13.42
C TYR A 77 3.71 17.14 -12.93
N ILE A 78 4.02 16.93 -11.66
CA ILE A 78 5.31 17.31 -11.08
C ILE A 78 6.09 16.06 -10.69
N ASP A 79 5.50 15.20 -9.87
CA ASP A 79 6.21 14.07 -9.27
C ASP A 79 6.41 12.91 -10.25
N ALA A 80 5.37 12.47 -10.97
CA ALA A 80 5.48 11.39 -11.96
C ALA A 80 6.56 11.64 -13.04
N PRO A 81 6.61 12.78 -13.75
CA PRO A 81 7.65 13.02 -14.75
C PRO A 81 9.04 13.15 -14.12
N ALA A 82 9.15 13.73 -12.93
CA ALA A 82 10.42 13.80 -12.21
C ALA A 82 10.93 12.42 -11.79
N ARG A 83 10.04 11.49 -11.41
CA ARG A 83 10.38 10.09 -11.12
C ARG A 83 10.84 9.34 -12.37
N ALA A 84 10.08 9.44 -13.46
CA ALA A 84 10.45 8.82 -14.74
C ALA A 84 11.84 9.28 -15.22
N ALA A 85 12.11 10.59 -15.20
CA ALA A 85 13.41 11.13 -15.58
C ALA A 85 14.56 10.67 -14.64
N ARG A 86 14.28 10.43 -13.35
CA ARG A 86 15.27 9.87 -12.40
C ARG A 86 15.53 8.39 -12.68
N GLU A 87 14.49 7.63 -13.01
CA GLU A 87 14.59 6.21 -13.36
C GLU A 87 15.39 6.02 -14.66
N GLU A 88 15.09 6.80 -15.70
CA GLU A 88 15.86 6.82 -16.95
C GLU A 88 17.34 7.13 -16.71
N ARG A 89 17.65 8.16 -15.91
CA ARG A 89 19.03 8.51 -15.55
C ARG A 89 19.73 7.38 -14.81
N ARG A 90 19.05 6.69 -13.88
CA ARG A 90 19.62 5.54 -13.17
C ARG A 90 19.85 4.36 -14.11
N ALA A 91 18.93 4.10 -15.03
CA ALA A 91 19.08 3.07 -16.05
C ALA A 91 20.28 3.32 -16.95
N ALA A 92 20.49 4.57 -17.36
CA ALA A 92 21.67 4.96 -18.13
C ALA A 92 22.99 4.77 -17.36
N LEU A 93 22.98 4.92 -16.03
CA LEU A 93 24.18 4.74 -15.17
C LEU A 93 24.49 3.26 -14.86
N HIS A 94 23.51 2.37 -14.96
CA HIS A 94 23.64 0.96 -14.60
C HIS A 94 23.15 0.02 -15.72
N PRO A 95 23.78 0.06 -16.91
CA PRO A 95 23.42 -0.85 -17.99
C PRO A 95 23.69 -2.31 -17.57
N GLY A 96 22.73 -3.20 -17.79
CA GLY A 96 22.85 -4.62 -17.44
C GLY A 96 22.61 -4.96 -15.97
N ALA A 97 22.32 -3.97 -15.11
CA ALA A 97 22.02 -4.20 -13.70
C ALA A 97 20.62 -3.66 -13.34
N PRO A 98 19.52 -4.27 -13.85
CA PRO A 98 18.16 -3.78 -13.64
C PRO A 98 17.77 -3.72 -12.16
N TRP A 99 18.39 -4.54 -11.30
CA TRP A 99 18.17 -4.47 -9.86
C TRP A 99 18.65 -3.16 -9.22
N MET A 100 19.58 -2.44 -9.86
CA MET A 100 20.06 -1.14 -9.37
C MET A 100 19.05 0.00 -9.59
N LEU A 101 18.00 -0.23 -10.38
CA LEU A 101 16.92 0.75 -10.58
C LEU A 101 16.07 0.91 -9.32
N ASN A 102 15.89 -0.19 -8.58
CA ASN A 102 15.19 -0.19 -7.31
C ASN A 102 16.10 0.42 -6.23
N ALA A 103 15.67 1.55 -5.65
CA ALA A 103 16.46 2.28 -4.66
C ALA A 103 16.78 1.46 -3.41
N ASP A 104 15.85 0.60 -2.97
CA ASP A 104 16.01 -0.23 -1.78
C ASP A 104 17.04 -1.35 -2.03
N TRP A 105 17.00 -1.96 -3.23
CA TRP A 105 17.99 -2.97 -3.65
C TRP A 105 19.37 -2.35 -3.84
N ALA A 106 19.48 -1.21 -4.51
CA ALA A 106 20.74 -0.50 -4.69
C ALA A 106 21.37 -0.09 -3.35
N ALA A 107 20.55 0.27 -2.36
CA ALA A 107 20.98 0.56 -1.00
C ALA A 107 21.27 -0.69 -0.15
N ARG A 108 21.08 -1.90 -0.71
CA ARG A 108 21.15 -3.20 -0.01
C ARG A 108 20.27 -3.23 1.25
N LYS A 109 19.17 -2.50 1.24
CA LYS A 109 18.31 -2.28 2.40
C LYS A 109 16.84 -2.22 1.97
N VAL A 110 16.12 -3.31 2.21
CA VAL A 110 14.68 -3.41 1.93
C VAL A 110 13.92 -3.29 3.24
N VAL A 111 13.02 -2.32 3.34
CA VAL A 111 12.23 -2.08 4.56
C VAL A 111 10.81 -2.55 4.32
N ASP A 112 10.34 -3.48 5.15
CA ASP A 112 8.92 -3.82 5.17
C ASP A 112 8.14 -2.72 5.89
N ARG A 113 7.37 -1.96 5.13
CA ARG A 113 6.51 -0.87 5.61
C ARG A 113 5.02 -1.23 5.57
N SER A 114 4.68 -2.47 5.21
CA SER A 114 3.30 -2.92 5.02
C SER A 114 2.45 -2.65 6.27
N SER A 115 3.00 -2.92 7.47
CA SER A 115 2.31 -2.72 8.74
C SER A 115 2.00 -1.25 9.05
N LEU A 116 2.92 -0.32 8.76
CA LEU A 116 2.72 1.11 9.06
C LEU A 116 1.69 1.74 8.11
N ALA A 117 1.80 1.47 6.82
CA ALA A 117 0.87 2.02 5.83
C ALA A 117 -0.56 1.53 6.09
N VAL A 118 -0.74 0.24 6.37
CA VAL A 118 -2.03 -0.33 6.77
C VAL A 118 -2.54 0.30 8.06
N THR A 119 -1.68 0.48 9.06
CA THR A 119 -2.07 1.13 10.34
C THR A 119 -2.58 2.56 10.12
N ILE A 120 -1.83 3.37 9.35
CA ILE A 120 -2.22 4.76 9.03
C ILE A 120 -3.55 4.77 8.27
N PHE A 121 -3.68 3.91 7.25
CA PHE A 121 -4.91 3.78 6.47
C PHE A 121 -6.11 3.43 7.36
N LEU A 122 -5.99 2.43 8.22
CA LEU A 122 -7.06 2.00 9.12
C LEU A 122 -7.48 3.13 10.07
N TRP A 123 -6.53 3.90 10.63
CA TRP A 123 -6.87 5.04 11.49
C TRP A 123 -7.58 6.16 10.73
N ILE A 124 -7.10 6.53 9.54
CA ILE A 124 -7.75 7.56 8.71
C ILE A 124 -9.15 7.12 8.32
N TRP A 125 -9.29 5.87 7.86
CA TRP A 125 -10.58 5.27 7.51
C TRP A 125 -11.54 5.26 8.70
N SER A 126 -11.11 4.75 9.85
CA SER A 126 -11.94 4.67 11.06
C SER A 126 -12.32 6.03 11.59
N ALA A 127 -11.38 6.99 11.65
CA ALA A 127 -11.68 8.36 12.09
C ALA A 127 -12.66 9.04 11.13
N GLY A 128 -12.45 8.91 9.82
CA GLY A 128 -13.35 9.45 8.80
C GLY A 128 -14.75 8.84 8.87
N TRP A 129 -14.84 7.51 9.00
CA TRP A 129 -16.10 6.79 9.09
C TRP A 129 -16.88 7.11 10.37
N CYS A 130 -16.24 7.01 11.54
CA CYS A 130 -16.87 7.37 12.82
C CYS A 130 -17.28 8.85 12.86
N GLY A 131 -16.43 9.74 12.33
CA GLY A 131 -16.74 11.16 12.20
C GLY A 131 -17.96 11.41 11.31
N ALA A 132 -18.04 10.74 10.16
CA ALA A 132 -19.20 10.82 9.27
C ALA A 132 -20.48 10.30 9.93
N CYS A 133 -20.44 9.16 10.64
CA CYS A 133 -21.59 8.65 11.37
C CYS A 133 -22.05 9.61 12.49
N ALA A 134 -21.11 10.12 13.29
CA ALA A 134 -21.41 11.08 14.36
C ALA A 134 -22.02 12.37 13.80
N PHE A 135 -21.50 12.84 12.66
CA PHE A 135 -22.01 14.01 11.97
C PHE A 135 -23.40 13.80 11.39
N ILE A 136 -23.64 12.69 10.68
CA ILE A 136 -24.96 12.35 10.14
C ILE A 136 -25.99 12.27 11.27
N TRP A 137 -25.62 11.64 12.39
CA TRP A 137 -26.44 11.56 13.59
C TRP A 137 -26.74 12.94 14.18
N SER A 138 -25.74 13.81 14.34
CA SER A 138 -25.95 15.13 14.97
C SER A 138 -26.87 16.04 14.16
N VAL A 139 -26.80 15.98 12.83
CA VAL A 139 -27.63 16.82 11.95
C VAL A 139 -29.01 16.21 11.67
N ASN A 140 -29.15 14.89 11.71
CA ASN A 140 -30.39 14.19 11.32
C ASN A 140 -31.00 13.37 12.46
N HIS A 141 -30.65 13.65 13.71
CA HIS A 141 -31.07 12.90 14.89
C HIS A 141 -32.57 12.53 14.86
N ASP A 142 -33.45 13.53 14.75
CA ASP A 142 -34.90 13.32 14.85
C ASP A 142 -35.44 12.50 13.68
N LYS A 143 -34.88 12.71 12.47
CA LYS A 143 -35.23 11.93 11.28
C LYS A 143 -34.80 10.48 11.40
N ILE A 144 -33.59 10.24 11.91
CA ILE A 144 -33.07 8.89 12.11
C ILE A 144 -33.91 8.18 13.18
N VAL A 145 -34.19 8.82 14.32
CA VAL A 145 -35.02 8.23 15.37
C VAL A 145 -36.44 7.91 14.87
N ALA A 146 -37.04 8.81 14.08
CA ALA A 146 -38.34 8.54 13.46
C ALA A 146 -38.28 7.35 12.49
N ALA A 147 -37.28 7.31 11.60
CA ALA A 147 -37.09 6.23 10.62
C ALA A 147 -36.90 4.87 11.32
N VAL A 148 -36.02 4.81 12.33
CA VAL A 148 -35.72 3.63 13.15
C VAL A 148 -36.99 3.07 13.81
N ARG A 149 -37.93 3.93 14.23
CA ARG A 149 -39.21 3.49 14.81
C ARG A 149 -40.20 2.97 13.78
N SER A 150 -40.14 3.47 12.55
CA SER A 150 -41.07 3.09 11.47
C SER A 150 -40.69 1.81 10.73
N SER A 151 -39.39 1.50 10.66
CA SER A 151 -38.86 0.43 9.81
C SER A 151 -37.69 -0.27 10.49
N TRP A 152 -37.77 -1.59 10.58
CA TRP A 152 -36.68 -2.42 11.10
C TRP A 152 -35.43 -2.35 10.20
N VAL A 153 -35.59 -2.09 8.90
CA VAL A 153 -34.47 -1.97 7.95
C VAL A 153 -33.65 -0.72 8.26
N ASP A 154 -34.33 0.41 8.51
CA ASP A 154 -33.67 1.66 8.88
C ASP A 154 -32.99 1.54 10.25
N ALA A 155 -33.64 0.84 11.18
CA ALA A 155 -33.04 0.45 12.46
C ALA A 155 -31.76 -0.36 12.28
N ALA A 156 -31.77 -1.35 11.39
CA ALA A 156 -30.59 -2.16 11.09
C ALA A 156 -29.45 -1.32 10.51
N PHE A 157 -29.71 -0.43 9.56
CA PHE A 157 -28.68 0.47 9.01
C PHE A 157 -28.12 1.43 10.05
N ALA A 158 -28.98 2.02 10.90
CA ALA A 158 -28.56 2.92 11.98
C ALA A 158 -27.60 2.25 12.97
N VAL A 159 -27.67 0.92 13.13
CA VAL A 159 -26.77 0.14 14.00
C VAL A 159 -25.55 -0.41 13.26
N ILE A 160 -25.74 -0.95 12.05
CA ILE A 160 -24.66 -1.58 11.27
C ILE A 160 -23.60 -0.55 10.89
N LEU A 161 -23.98 0.68 10.51
CA LEU A 161 -23.02 1.70 10.09
C LEU A 161 -22.02 2.06 11.21
N PRO A 162 -22.43 2.41 12.45
CA PRO A 162 -21.52 2.56 13.58
C PRO A 162 -20.72 1.28 13.91
N LEU A 163 -21.34 0.11 13.79
CA LEU A 163 -20.67 -1.16 14.07
C LEU A 163 -19.50 -1.42 13.10
N CYS A 164 -19.65 -1.10 11.82
CA CYS A 164 -18.55 -1.13 10.85
C CYS A 164 -17.39 -0.21 11.26
N GLY A 165 -17.71 0.98 11.79
CA GLY A 165 -16.72 1.91 12.33
C GLY A 165 -15.97 1.31 13.51
N LEU A 166 -16.70 0.71 14.46
CA LEU A 166 -16.12 0.04 15.63
C LEU A 166 -15.20 -1.12 15.23
N ILE A 167 -15.62 -1.98 14.29
CA ILE A 167 -14.77 -3.05 13.75
C ILE A 167 -13.49 -2.47 13.15
N GLY A 168 -13.60 -1.40 12.37
CA GLY A 168 -12.44 -0.69 11.83
C GLY A 168 -11.48 -0.21 12.92
N VAL A 169 -12.00 0.40 14.00
CA VAL A 169 -11.19 0.86 15.14
C VAL A 169 -10.48 -0.31 15.82
N LEU A 170 -11.16 -1.43 16.04
CA LEU A 170 -10.55 -2.63 16.61
C LEU A 170 -9.43 -3.18 15.71
N CYS A 171 -9.63 -3.20 14.40
CA CYS A 171 -8.58 -3.55 13.44
C CYS A 171 -7.40 -2.57 13.48
N ALA A 172 -7.67 -1.25 13.56
CA ALA A 172 -6.64 -0.21 13.67
C ALA A 172 -5.80 -0.37 14.95
N ILE A 173 -6.45 -0.66 16.08
CA ILE A 173 -5.78 -0.96 17.36
C ILE A 173 -4.92 -2.22 17.23
N GLY A 174 -5.44 -3.29 16.60
CA GLY A 174 -4.70 -4.52 16.35
C GLY A 174 -3.43 -4.26 15.51
N ALA A 175 -3.57 -3.56 14.39
CA ALA A 175 -2.45 -3.17 13.53
C ALA A 175 -1.43 -2.29 14.27
N THR A 176 -1.91 -1.34 15.08
CA THR A 176 -1.06 -0.47 15.92
C THR A 176 -0.28 -1.26 16.96
N ARG A 177 -0.91 -2.24 17.61
CA ARG A 177 -0.24 -3.11 18.58
C ARG A 177 0.86 -3.93 17.92
N THR A 178 0.59 -4.50 16.75
CA THR A 178 1.59 -5.23 15.96
C THR A 178 2.75 -4.30 15.55
N TRP A 179 2.45 -3.10 15.06
CA TRP A 179 3.47 -2.12 14.68
C TRP A 179 4.28 -1.61 15.88
N TRP A 180 3.67 -1.34 17.04
CA TRP A 180 4.41 -0.97 18.26
C TRP A 180 5.31 -2.10 18.76
N ARG A 181 4.85 -3.35 18.67
CA ARG A 181 5.59 -4.52 19.12
C ARG A 181 6.79 -4.82 18.23
N TYR A 182 6.59 -4.83 16.92
CA TYR A 182 7.61 -5.28 15.95
C TYR A 182 8.32 -4.16 15.19
N GLY A 183 7.71 -2.99 15.12
CA GLY A 183 8.23 -1.86 14.35
C GLY A 183 8.27 -2.14 12.85
N ALA A 184 9.17 -1.44 12.17
CA ALA A 184 9.53 -1.77 10.79
C ALA A 184 10.64 -2.82 10.79
N SER A 185 10.50 -3.83 9.94
CA SER A 185 11.55 -4.82 9.71
C SER A 185 12.40 -4.40 8.52
N THR A 186 13.71 -4.62 8.60
CA THR A 186 14.65 -4.24 7.55
C THR A 186 15.51 -5.44 7.16
N LEU A 187 15.45 -5.85 5.90
CA LEU A 187 16.39 -6.79 5.31
C LEU A 187 17.62 -6.03 4.80
N ARG A 188 18.80 -6.40 5.31
CA ARG A 188 20.10 -6.00 4.77
C ARG A 188 20.60 -7.12 3.87
N ILE A 189 20.87 -6.79 2.62
CA ILE A 189 21.25 -7.78 1.59
C ILE A 189 22.77 -7.85 1.49
N ASP A 190 23.33 -9.04 1.66
CA ASP A 190 24.78 -9.27 1.51
C ASP A 190 25.12 -9.71 0.09
N THR A 191 24.31 -10.59 -0.50
CA THR A 191 24.43 -11.06 -1.90
C THR A 191 23.51 -10.27 -2.83
N LEU A 192 24.08 -9.34 -3.62
CA LEU A 192 23.33 -8.50 -4.56
C LEU A 192 23.93 -8.59 -5.99
N PRO A 193 23.17 -9.05 -6.98
CA PRO A 193 21.89 -9.77 -6.84
C PRO A 193 22.10 -11.15 -6.21
N GLY A 194 21.01 -11.82 -5.84
CA GLY A 194 21.03 -13.26 -5.63
C GLY A 194 21.04 -13.96 -6.99
N TYR A 195 21.97 -14.87 -7.24
CA TYR A 195 21.99 -15.66 -8.47
C TYR A 195 21.31 -17.01 -8.26
N LEU A 196 20.50 -17.44 -9.22
CA LEU A 196 19.95 -18.79 -9.25
C LEU A 196 21.08 -19.82 -9.18
N GLY A 197 20.89 -20.89 -8.40
CA GLY A 197 21.92 -21.89 -8.12
C GLY A 197 22.90 -21.54 -6.99
N ASP A 198 22.99 -20.27 -6.58
CA ASP A 198 23.84 -19.83 -5.46
C ASP A 198 23.03 -19.74 -4.14
N SER A 199 23.61 -19.19 -3.07
CA SER A 199 22.89 -18.88 -1.82
C SER A 199 22.57 -17.38 -1.72
N PHE A 200 21.33 -17.05 -1.34
CA PHE A 200 20.93 -15.71 -0.95
C PHE A 200 21.26 -15.47 0.53
N ARG A 201 22.09 -14.45 0.80
CA ARG A 201 22.52 -14.07 2.14
C ARG A 201 22.12 -12.66 2.52
N GLY A 202 21.79 -12.50 3.79
CA GLY A 202 21.50 -11.22 4.38
C GLY A 202 21.15 -11.32 5.85
N VAL A 203 20.68 -10.20 6.42
CA VAL A 203 20.27 -10.13 7.82
C VAL A 203 18.99 -9.32 7.92
N VAL A 204 17.95 -9.90 8.52
CA VAL A 204 16.74 -9.16 8.88
C VAL A 204 16.91 -8.58 10.27
N VAL A 205 16.78 -7.26 10.38
CA VAL A 205 16.79 -6.51 11.63
C VAL A 205 15.36 -6.13 11.98
N VAL A 206 14.89 -6.55 13.15
CA VAL A 206 13.53 -6.29 13.63
C VAL A 206 13.52 -6.00 15.13
N ARG A 207 12.56 -5.21 15.62
CA ARG A 207 12.33 -5.12 17.07
C ARG A 207 11.55 -6.35 17.52
N MET A 208 12.16 -7.23 18.30
CA MET A 208 11.48 -8.43 18.78
C MET A 208 11.66 -8.56 20.30
N PRO A 209 10.60 -8.41 21.12
CA PRO A 209 10.73 -8.39 22.59
C PRO A 209 11.34 -9.66 23.19
N SER A 210 11.05 -10.81 22.57
CA SER A 210 11.53 -12.13 22.95
C SER A 210 11.85 -12.93 21.69
N PRO A 211 13.04 -13.54 21.57
CA PRO A 211 13.33 -14.48 20.49
C PRO A 211 12.30 -15.61 20.47
N VAL A 212 11.68 -15.84 19.31
CA VAL A 212 10.73 -16.93 19.09
C VAL A 212 11.21 -17.76 17.90
N PRO A 213 10.85 -19.05 17.80
CA PRO A 213 11.07 -19.83 16.58
C PRO A 213 10.43 -19.13 15.38
N LEU A 214 11.18 -19.05 14.28
CA LEU A 214 10.74 -18.42 13.05
C LEU A 214 10.82 -19.41 11.90
N GLU A 215 10.06 -19.12 10.85
CA GLU A 215 10.20 -19.71 9.54
C GLU A 215 10.55 -18.62 8.55
N VAL A 216 11.43 -18.97 7.62
CA VAL A 216 11.73 -18.14 6.47
C VAL A 216 11.30 -18.90 5.23
N GLU A 217 10.41 -18.30 4.47
CA GLU A 217 9.95 -18.83 3.19
C GLU A 217 10.49 -17.94 2.08
N ILE A 218 11.14 -18.54 1.10
CA ILE A 218 11.49 -17.88 -0.14
C ILE A 218 10.51 -18.33 -1.21
N ALA A 219 9.87 -17.38 -1.89
CA ALA A 219 8.84 -17.64 -2.87
C ALA A 219 9.17 -16.97 -4.20
N CYS A 220 9.01 -17.73 -5.27
CA CYS A 220 8.93 -17.25 -6.64
C CYS A 220 7.45 -17.08 -7.00
N GLU A 221 7.07 -15.85 -7.32
CA GLU A 221 5.68 -15.46 -7.53
C GLU A 221 5.51 -14.89 -8.93
N ARG A 222 4.47 -15.35 -9.62
CA ARG A 222 4.04 -14.80 -10.90
C ARG A 222 2.92 -13.82 -10.66
N ARG A 223 3.15 -12.57 -11.05
CA ARG A 223 2.15 -11.51 -11.06
C ARG A 223 1.56 -11.39 -12.44
N THR A 224 0.25 -11.52 -12.53
CA THR A 224 -0.49 -11.39 -13.77
C THR A 224 -1.68 -10.46 -13.60
N TRP A 225 -1.98 -9.75 -14.68
CA TRP A 225 -3.20 -8.99 -14.79
C TRP A 225 -4.29 -9.87 -15.39
N HIS A 226 -5.40 -10.03 -14.68
CA HIS A 226 -6.57 -10.69 -15.21
C HIS A 226 -7.66 -9.67 -15.49
N TRP A 227 -8.19 -9.70 -16.71
CA TRP A 227 -9.41 -8.98 -17.05
C TRP A 227 -10.60 -9.85 -16.66
N SER A 228 -11.30 -9.48 -15.59
CA SER A 228 -12.56 -10.10 -15.22
C SER A 228 -13.72 -9.27 -15.75
N ARG A 229 -14.79 -9.91 -16.20
CA ARG A 229 -16.03 -9.23 -16.59
C ARG A 229 -17.04 -9.40 -15.46
N ASP A 230 -17.57 -8.30 -14.94
CA ASP A 230 -18.62 -8.36 -13.91
C ASP A 230 -19.95 -8.84 -14.51
N SER A 231 -20.94 -9.12 -13.66
CA SER A 231 -22.30 -9.52 -14.08
C SER A 231 -23.03 -8.48 -14.92
N LYS A 232 -22.50 -7.24 -14.99
CA LYS A 232 -23.03 -6.12 -15.78
C LYS A 232 -22.22 -5.90 -17.07
N GLY A 233 -21.33 -6.83 -17.44
CA GLY A 233 -20.54 -6.74 -18.67
C GLY A 233 -19.33 -5.82 -18.61
N ARG A 234 -19.04 -5.18 -17.47
CA ARG A 234 -17.91 -4.25 -17.31
C ARG A 234 -16.60 -5.02 -17.12
N ARG A 235 -15.57 -4.62 -17.85
CA ARG A 235 -14.22 -5.19 -17.74
C ARG A 235 -13.48 -4.53 -16.59
N THR A 236 -13.02 -5.32 -15.63
CA THR A 236 -12.22 -4.86 -14.49
C THR A 236 -10.86 -5.54 -14.55
N LYS A 237 -9.79 -4.74 -14.51
CA LYS A 237 -8.41 -5.23 -14.37
C LYS A 237 -8.20 -5.61 -12.90
N LYS A 238 -7.86 -6.87 -12.62
CA LYS A 238 -7.54 -7.36 -11.27
C LYS A 238 -6.11 -7.90 -11.25
N TRP A 239 -5.38 -7.57 -10.18
CA TRP A 239 -4.11 -8.21 -9.88
C TRP A 239 -4.36 -9.63 -9.37
N SER A 240 -3.59 -10.57 -9.90
CA SER A 240 -3.44 -11.90 -9.31
C SER A 240 -1.96 -12.18 -9.09
N THR A 241 -1.64 -12.78 -7.95
CA THR A 241 -0.31 -13.29 -7.65
C THR A 241 -0.46 -14.80 -7.46
N GLU A 242 0.22 -15.56 -8.30
CA GLU A 242 0.27 -17.01 -8.23
C GLU A 242 1.65 -17.43 -7.73
N MET A 243 1.69 -18.29 -6.72
CA MET A 243 2.94 -18.86 -6.22
C MET A 243 3.40 -19.94 -7.20
N VAL A 244 4.54 -19.71 -7.86
CA VAL A 244 5.12 -20.66 -8.83
C VAL A 244 5.95 -21.71 -8.10
N TRP A 245 6.69 -21.27 -7.11
CA TRP A 245 7.55 -22.11 -6.29
C TRP A 245 7.76 -21.44 -4.94
N SER A 246 7.84 -22.23 -3.87
CA SER A 246 8.34 -21.74 -2.59
C SER A 246 9.02 -22.84 -1.80
N GLU A 247 9.94 -22.45 -0.93
CA GLU A 247 10.60 -23.34 0.01
C GLU A 247 10.72 -22.65 1.37
N THR A 248 10.46 -23.41 2.43
CA THR A 248 10.43 -22.92 3.81
C THR A 248 11.53 -23.54 4.63
N TYR A 249 12.24 -22.70 5.38
CA TYR A 249 13.35 -23.07 6.24
C TYR A 249 13.07 -22.64 7.68
N PRO A 250 13.13 -23.56 8.65
CA PRO A 250 13.00 -23.21 10.06
C PRO A 250 14.26 -22.47 10.53
N ILE A 251 14.07 -21.44 11.34
CA ILE A 251 15.14 -20.73 12.06
C ILE A 251 14.95 -20.94 13.55
N GLU A 252 15.89 -21.71 14.11
CA GLU A 252 15.97 -21.96 15.54
C GLU A 252 16.32 -20.68 16.31
N THR A 253 15.72 -20.54 17.50
CA THR A 253 15.90 -19.38 18.38
C THR A 253 17.38 -19.09 18.70
N GLY A 254 18.22 -20.13 18.75
CA GLY A 254 19.66 -20.00 19.02
C GLY A 254 20.44 -19.27 17.93
N ARG A 255 19.90 -19.15 16.71
CA ARG A 255 20.51 -18.36 15.62
C ARG A 255 20.14 -16.87 15.68
N LEU A 256 19.17 -16.51 16.52
CA LEU A 256 18.73 -15.13 16.67
C LEU A 256 19.66 -14.40 17.63
N MET A 257 20.20 -13.26 17.20
CA MET A 257 21.04 -12.44 18.07
C MET A 257 20.28 -11.18 18.47
N ARG A 258 20.14 -10.95 19.78
CA ARG A 258 19.54 -9.74 20.32
C ARG A 258 20.61 -8.69 20.54
N LEU A 259 20.42 -7.51 19.98
CA LEU A 259 21.27 -6.34 20.17
C LEU A 259 20.86 -5.54 21.41
N LYS A 260 21.78 -4.70 21.88
CA LYS A 260 21.58 -3.86 23.08
C LYS A 260 20.46 -2.83 22.92
N ASP A 261 20.16 -2.43 21.70
CA ASP A 261 19.08 -1.49 21.35
C ASP A 261 17.68 -2.14 21.36
N GLY A 262 17.58 -3.43 21.69
CA GLY A 262 16.33 -4.18 21.72
C GLY A 262 15.88 -4.70 20.35
N THR A 263 16.72 -4.56 19.31
CA THR A 263 16.50 -5.22 18.03
C THR A 263 17.06 -6.64 18.04
N THR A 264 16.56 -7.48 17.15
CA THR A 264 16.97 -8.85 16.93
C THR A 264 17.37 -8.99 15.47
N THR A 265 18.55 -9.58 15.24
CA THR A 265 19.01 -9.96 13.90
C THR A 265 18.70 -11.41 13.63
N ILE A 266 18.10 -11.64 12.47
CA ILE A 266 17.75 -12.96 11.95
C ILE A 266 18.67 -13.19 10.73
N PRO A 267 19.66 -14.09 10.83
CA PRO A 267 20.56 -14.38 9.72
C PRO A 267 19.82 -15.15 8.62
N ILE A 268 19.97 -14.70 7.38
CA ILE A 268 19.40 -15.33 6.18
C ILE A 268 20.54 -15.92 5.38
N ASP A 269 20.48 -17.22 5.13
CA ASP A 269 21.39 -17.96 4.24
C ASP A 269 20.59 -19.12 3.65
N LEU A 270 20.04 -18.90 2.46
CA LEU A 270 19.09 -19.80 1.81
C LEU A 270 19.61 -20.17 0.42
N PRO A 271 19.58 -21.43 0.01
CA PRO A 271 19.90 -21.80 -1.36
C PRO A 271 18.82 -21.29 -2.33
N LEU A 272 19.24 -20.84 -3.51
CA LEU A 272 18.37 -20.46 -4.61
C LEU A 272 18.32 -21.60 -5.64
N PRO A 273 17.14 -22.09 -6.02
CA PRO A 273 17.03 -23.17 -7.00
C PRO A 273 17.45 -22.70 -8.39
N ASP A 274 18.27 -23.48 -9.10
CA ASP A 274 18.74 -23.15 -10.46
C ASP A 274 17.65 -23.32 -11.54
N SER A 275 16.62 -24.13 -11.25
CA SER A 275 15.56 -24.47 -12.20
C SER A 275 14.41 -23.45 -12.27
N GLN A 276 14.43 -22.41 -11.44
CA GLN A 276 13.34 -21.45 -11.33
C GLN A 276 13.59 -20.20 -12.20
N PRO A 277 12.53 -19.50 -12.65
CA PRO A 277 12.72 -18.32 -13.49
C PRO A 277 13.31 -17.13 -12.69
N PRO A 278 14.17 -16.31 -13.31
CA PRO A 278 14.70 -15.11 -12.67
C PRO A 278 13.64 -14.01 -12.55
N CYS A 279 13.92 -13.00 -11.73
CA CYS A 279 13.12 -11.77 -11.67
C CYS A 279 13.00 -11.14 -13.06
N ALA A 280 11.76 -10.96 -13.52
CA ALA A 280 11.45 -10.34 -14.79
C ALA A 280 10.08 -9.68 -14.66
N LEU A 281 10.07 -8.41 -14.29
CA LEU A 281 8.87 -7.58 -14.23
C LEU A 281 8.82 -6.65 -15.45
N ASP A 282 7.64 -6.52 -16.05
CA ASP A 282 7.36 -5.54 -17.09
C ASP A 282 7.11 -4.13 -16.49
N GLU A 283 6.91 -3.13 -17.36
CA GLU A 283 6.62 -1.75 -16.97
C GLU A 283 5.35 -1.62 -16.09
N ASP A 284 4.41 -2.55 -16.27
CA ASP A 284 3.15 -2.63 -15.54
C ASP A 284 3.30 -3.36 -14.19
N GLY A 285 4.48 -3.90 -13.89
CA GLY A 285 4.80 -4.67 -12.68
C GLY A 285 4.28 -6.12 -12.69
N ALA A 286 3.91 -6.65 -13.86
CA ALA A 286 3.56 -8.05 -14.07
C ALA A 286 4.79 -8.86 -14.51
N GLY A 287 4.79 -10.15 -14.21
CA GLY A 287 5.90 -11.05 -14.48
C GLY A 287 6.35 -11.82 -13.24
N ILE A 288 7.63 -12.16 -13.16
CA ILE A 288 8.20 -12.94 -12.05
C ILE A 288 8.83 -12.01 -11.03
N GLN A 289 8.45 -12.18 -9.76
CA GLN A 289 9.08 -11.55 -8.61
C GLN A 289 9.48 -12.60 -7.57
N TRP A 290 10.51 -12.28 -6.80
CA TRP A 290 10.95 -13.10 -5.68
C TRP A 290 10.70 -12.38 -4.36
N THR A 291 10.08 -13.08 -3.42
CA THR A 291 9.69 -12.55 -2.12
C THR A 291 10.26 -13.42 -1.01
N LEU A 292 10.94 -12.79 -0.05
CA LEU A 292 11.39 -13.40 1.19
C LEU A 292 10.36 -13.09 2.29
N TYR A 293 9.69 -14.12 2.78
CA TYR A 293 8.78 -14.07 3.91
C TYR A 293 9.50 -14.50 5.18
N VAL A 294 9.30 -13.77 6.27
CA VAL A 294 9.79 -14.14 7.60
C VAL A 294 8.60 -14.11 8.55
N ARG A 295 8.21 -15.28 9.06
CA ARG A 295 7.03 -15.43 9.92
C ARG A 295 7.36 -16.17 11.20
N THR A 296 6.54 -15.97 12.23
CA THR A 296 6.57 -16.87 13.39
C THR A 296 6.12 -18.26 12.97
N ASP A 297 6.85 -19.28 13.39
CA ASP A 297 6.44 -20.68 13.22
C ASP A 297 5.21 -20.93 14.11
N TYR A 298 4.02 -20.88 13.50
CA TYR A 298 2.77 -21.02 14.24
C TYR A 298 2.55 -22.46 14.74
N GLU A 299 3.07 -23.46 14.03
CA GLU A 299 2.89 -24.87 14.39
C GLU A 299 3.73 -25.23 15.63
N ARG A 300 4.98 -24.78 15.71
CA ARG A 300 5.81 -24.93 16.93
C ARG A 300 5.41 -23.96 18.03
N ALA A 301 4.98 -22.74 17.71
CA ALA A 301 4.55 -21.78 18.75
C ALA A 301 3.27 -22.24 19.49
N ARG A 302 2.39 -23.01 18.83
CA ARG A 302 1.19 -23.63 19.45
C ARG A 302 1.49 -24.71 20.48
N ALA A 303 2.72 -25.22 20.56
CA ALA A 303 3.10 -26.21 21.57
C ALA A 303 3.04 -25.65 23.02
N THR A 304 2.83 -24.33 23.19
CA THR A 304 2.60 -23.70 24.50
C THR A 304 1.12 -23.28 24.63
N PRO A 305 0.29 -23.98 25.43
CA PRO A 305 -1.18 -23.82 25.42
C PRO A 305 -1.73 -22.47 25.90
N THR A 306 -0.91 -21.63 26.54
CA THR A 306 -1.40 -20.54 27.38
C THR A 306 -1.33 -19.15 26.75
N GLN A 307 -0.82 -18.98 25.53
CA GLN A 307 -0.80 -17.65 24.91
C GLN A 307 -0.85 -17.70 23.38
N PRO A 308 -1.85 -17.09 22.72
CA PRO A 308 -1.76 -16.81 21.30
C PRO A 308 -0.67 -15.75 21.13
N ALA A 309 0.54 -16.19 20.76
CA ALA A 309 1.61 -15.27 20.40
C ALA A 309 1.13 -14.49 19.17
N PRO A 310 1.05 -13.15 19.20
CA PRO A 310 0.75 -12.38 18.01
C PRO A 310 1.88 -12.62 17.02
N GLY A 311 1.57 -13.25 15.89
CA GLY A 311 2.60 -13.66 14.94
C GLY A 311 3.31 -12.46 14.35
N TYR A 312 4.63 -12.56 14.33
CA TYR A 312 5.46 -11.71 13.50
C TYR A 312 5.33 -12.19 12.04
N ASN A 313 5.16 -11.25 11.11
CA ASN A 313 5.19 -11.50 9.67
C ASN A 313 5.82 -10.28 9.01
N ALA A 314 6.83 -10.51 8.19
CA ALA A 314 7.44 -9.50 7.33
C ALA A 314 7.74 -10.09 5.95
N GLN A 315 7.64 -9.25 4.93
CA GLN A 315 7.92 -9.63 3.54
C GLN A 315 8.90 -8.66 2.88
N PHE A 316 9.85 -9.19 2.12
CA PHE A 316 10.87 -8.40 1.43
C PHE A 316 10.99 -8.85 -0.01
N LEU A 317 10.86 -7.92 -0.95
CA LEU A 317 11.19 -8.19 -2.35
C LEU A 317 12.70 -8.30 -2.50
N ILE A 318 13.17 -9.39 -3.11
CA ILE A 318 14.60 -9.67 -3.29
C ILE A 318 14.97 -9.77 -4.78
N PRO A 319 16.14 -9.25 -5.19
CA PRO A 319 16.58 -9.30 -6.58
C PRO A 319 17.26 -10.64 -6.87
N VAL A 320 16.52 -11.58 -7.46
CA VAL A 320 17.05 -12.90 -7.90
C VAL A 320 17.16 -12.93 -9.42
N TYR A 321 18.34 -13.22 -9.95
CA TYR A 321 18.62 -13.18 -11.40
C TYR A 321 19.38 -14.43 -11.86
N ALA A 322 19.34 -14.71 -13.16
CA ALA A 322 20.20 -15.72 -13.78
C ALA A 322 21.61 -15.15 -13.94
N ARG A 323 22.61 -16.03 -14.03
CA ARG A 323 23.96 -15.65 -14.44
C ARG A 323 23.99 -15.65 -15.96
N ASP A 324 24.47 -14.56 -16.56
CA ASP A 324 24.73 -14.48 -18.00
C ASP A 324 25.90 -15.38 -18.42
#